data_AF-A0A812YW47-F1
#
_entry.id   AF-A0A812YW47-F1
#
_cell.length_a   1.000
_cell.length_b   1.000
_cell.length_c   1.000
_cell.angle_alpha   90.00
_cell.angle_beta   90.00
_cell.angle_gamma   90.00
#
_symmetry.space_group_name_H-M   'P 1'
#
loop_
_entity.id
_entity.type
_entity.pdbx_description
1 polymer ?
#
loop_
_entity_poly.entity_id
_entity_poly.type
_entity_poly.pdbx_seq_one_letter_code
_entity_poly.pdbx_strand_id
1 'polypeptide(L)' 'MMDPSTQRSRGFGFVTFTDSSSVEACMQQYNSNEIEGKWIEVKRCIPQ' A
#
# COMPACT_ATOMS: atom_id res chain seq x y z
N MET A 1 3.33 6.39 6.88
CA MET A 1 4.37 7.43 7.10
C MET A 1 3.69 8.71 7.56
N MET A 2 4.12 9.32 8.66
CA MET A 2 3.49 10.53 9.19
C MET A 2 4.26 11.79 8.76
N ASP A 3 3.52 12.86 8.53
CA ASP A 3 4.09 14.20 8.40
C ASP A 3 4.60 14.67 9.78
N PRO A 4 5.87 15.05 9.92
CA PRO A 4 6.43 15.46 11.22
C PRO A 4 5.76 16.72 11.78
N SER A 5 5.32 17.62 10.91
CA SER A 5 4.75 18.93 11.24
C SER A 5 3.27 18.86 11.58
N THR A 6 2.50 18.07 10.83
CA THR A 6 1.04 17.95 11.01
C THR A 6 0.62 16.71 11.80
N GLN A 7 1.54 15.77 12.04
CA GLN A 7 1.28 14.43 12.63
C GLN A 7 0.19 13.63 11.90
N ARG A 8 -0.13 14.00 10.66
CA ARG A 8 -1.12 13.30 9.83
C ARG A 8 -0.44 12.27 8.94
N SER A 9 -1.16 11.19 8.66
CA SER A 9 -0.74 10.22 7.65
C SER A 9 -0.62 10.90 6.29
N ARG A 10 0.47 10.62 5.57
CA ARG A 10 0.71 11.12 4.21
C ARG A 10 -0.15 10.42 3.15
N GLY A 11 -1.03 9.49 3.54
CA GLY A 11 -1.94 8.79 2.63
C GLY A 11 -1.30 7.64 1.85
N PHE A 12 -0.08 7.23 2.20
CA PHE A 12 0.57 6.05 1.63
C PHE A 12 1.42 5.32 2.67
N GLY A 13 1.73 4.06 2.37
CA GLY A 13 2.58 3.19 3.17
C GLY A 13 3.30 2.18 2.29
N PHE A 14 4.24 1.46 2.91
CA PHE A 14 4.95 0.36 2.28
C PHE A 14 4.68 -0.91 3.08
N VAL A 15 4.50 -2.01 2.36
CA VAL A 15 4.30 -3.34 2.95
C VAL A 15 5.35 -4.26 2.35
N THR A 16 6.11 -4.91 3.21
CA THR A 16 7.07 -5.94 2.81
C THR A 16 6.40 -7.29 2.98
N PHE A 17 6.25 -8.02 1.89
CA PHE A 17 5.76 -9.39 1.91
C PHE A 17 6.94 -10.36 2.04
N THR A 18 6.68 -11.52 2.63
CA THR A 18 7.66 -12.61 2.70
C THR A 18 7.90 -13.22 1.32
N ASP A 19 6.83 -13.40 0.54
CA ASP A 19 6.85 -14.08 -0.75
C ASP A 19 6.48 -13.15 -1.91
N SER A 20 7.13 -13.34 -3.05
CA SER A 20 6.81 -12.60 -4.28
C SER A 20 5.44 -12.95 -4.86
N SER A 21 4.96 -14.17 -4.64
CA SER A 21 3.62 -14.60 -5.08
C SER A 21 2.51 -13.80 -4.40
N SER A 22 2.69 -13.44 -3.12
CA SER A 22 1.73 -12.59 -2.39
C SER A 22 1.62 -11.19 -3.00
N VAL A 23 2.73 -10.66 -3.49
CA VAL A 23 2.79 -9.35 -4.18
C VAL A 23 1.97 -9.38 -5.47
N GLU A 24 2.07 -10.45 -6.25
CA GLU A 24 1.30 -10.63 -7.49
C GLU A 24 -0.19 -10.83 -7.23
N ALA A 25 -0.55 -11.66 -6.25
CA ALA A 25 -1.94 -11.86 -5.86
C ALA A 25 -2.60 -10.54 -5.42
N CYS A 26 -1.92 -9.73 -4.60
CA CYS A 26 -2.42 -8.44 -4.14
C CYS A 26 -2.61 -7.43 -5.30
N MET A 27 -1.71 -7.44 -6.29
CA MET A 27 -1.86 -6.61 -7.49
C MET A 27 -3.02 -7.05 -8.40
N GLN A 28 -3.31 -8.36 -8.48
CA GLN A 28 -4.44 -8.87 -9.27
C GLN A 28 -5.79 -8.50 -8.65
N GLN A 29 -5.85 -8.34 -7.33
CA GLN A 29 -7.07 -7.98 -6.58
C GLN A 29 -7.37 -6.47 -6.56
N TYR A 30 -7.07 -5.77 -7.66
CA TYR A 30 -7.20 -4.30 -7.78
C TYR A 30 -8.56 -3.74 -7.32
N ASN A 31 -9.66 -4.39 -7.68
CA ASN A 31 -11.02 -3.92 -7.34
C ASN A 31 -11.40 -4.16 -5.87
N SER A 32 -10.67 -5.00 -5.15
CA SER A 32 -10.95 -5.36 -3.76
C SER A 32 -9.93 -4.79 -2.78
N ASN A 33 -8.99 -3.98 -3.29
CA ASN A 33 -7.99 -3.32 -2.47
C ASN A 33 -8.63 -2.15 -1.72
N GLU A 34 -9.18 -2.45 -0.55
CA GLU A 34 -9.87 -1.50 0.32
C GLU A 34 -9.36 -1.62 1.76
N ILE A 35 -9.16 -0.48 2.42
CA ILE A 35 -8.86 -0.39 3.85
C ILE A 35 -9.88 0.56 4.47
N GLU A 36 -10.65 0.08 5.45
CA GLU A 36 -11.65 0.86 6.19
C GLU A 36 -12.66 1.62 5.28
N GLY A 37 -13.17 0.98 4.22
CA GLY A 37 -14.11 1.64 3.29
C GLY A 37 -13.46 2.57 2.27
N LYS A 38 -12.11 2.67 2.26
CA LYS A 38 -11.37 3.50 1.31
C LYS A 38 -10.61 2.62 0.35
N TRP A 39 -10.91 2.78 -0.93
CA TRP A 39 -10.14 2.13 -2.00
C TRP A 39 -8.69 2.64 -1.98
N ILE A 40 -7.75 1.71 -2.12
CA ILE A 40 -6.31 1.99 -2.13
C ILE A 40 -5.66 1.48 -3.41
N GLU A 41 -4.67 2.22 -3.89
CA GLU A 41 -3.86 1.81 -5.02
C GLU A 41 -2.64 1.01 -4.54
N VAL A 42 -2.47 -0.20 -5.09
CA VAL A 42 -1.31 -1.05 -4.81
C VAL A 42 -0.36 -1.01 -6.00
N LYS A 43 0.91 -0.67 -5.74
CA LYS A 43 1.98 -0.57 -6.75
C LYS A 43 3.22 -1.32 -6.29
N ARG A 44 3.99 -1.88 -7.22
CA ARG A 44 5.34 -2.39 -6.90
C ARG A 44 6.20 -1.22 -6.41
N CYS A 45 6.81 -1.40 -5.25
CA CYS A 45 7.76 -0.42 -4.71
C CYS A 45 9.05 -0.47 -5.55
N ILE A 46 9.41 0.66 -6.16
CA ILE A 46 10.71 0.86 -6.80
C ILE A 46 11.53 1.69 -5.81
N PRO A 47 12.58 1.14 -5.17
CA PRO A 47 13.43 1.94 -4.30
C PRO A 47 14.12 3.02 -5.15
N GLN A 48 13.98 4.29 -4.74
CA GLN A 48 14.78 5.42 -5.26
C GLN A 48 15.99 5.66 -4.36
#